data_AF-A0ABD7HMQ6-F1
#
_entry.id   AF-A0ABD7HMQ6-F1
#
_cell.length_a   1.000
_cell.length_b   1.000
_cell.length_c   1.000
_cell.angle_alpha   90.00
_cell.angle_beta   90.00
_cell.angle_gamma   90.00
#
_symmetry.space_group_name_H-M   'P 1'
#
loop_
_entity.id
_entity.type
_entity.pdbx_description
1 polymer ?
#
loop_
_entity_poly.entity_id
_entity_poly.type
_entity_poly.pdbx_seq_one_letter_code
_entity_poly.pdbx_strand_id
1 'polypeptide(L)'
;MPIYFHGGVPGKKPGDLIKSATDLGFQHYSDWYEKPPVIDDPEWTSPYDPDLVSVTTHLGSARGYAARYVNPMHRREPGDVYEVQVTGALTPDPDFNDPQVYVRTDKPVVITRVVERSVVLSRREQNRECWPYRYYADWMPVHAEDGTVQVSPQMRAEGVRDEYAALLPKWMDTDEFGSGGTILAPNPPRRPASAEYVLQVFEHLGIDTGPHVIERRDHPLTGRPMLRCQHCGRQFGATTGININEWFSAVDHQAGPELRLIKDYNCDGTMRPFVEVLGGRAPHRWEWSIHDKSPSP
;
A
#
# COMPACT_ATOMS: atom_id res chain seq x y z
N MET A 1 29.00 16.37 -15.74
CA MET A 1 28.78 16.29 -14.29
C MET A 1 27.35 15.85 -14.06
N PRO A 2 27.07 14.99 -13.07
CA PRO A 2 25.70 14.59 -12.75
C PRO A 2 24.86 15.80 -12.34
N ILE A 3 23.57 15.76 -12.66
CA ILE A 3 22.58 16.73 -12.22
C ILE A 3 22.03 16.25 -10.87
N TYR A 4 21.99 17.14 -9.88
CA TYR A 4 21.39 16.86 -8.58
C TYR A 4 20.09 17.62 -8.41
N PHE A 5 19.17 16.98 -7.71
CA PHE A 5 17.86 17.50 -7.36
C PHE A 5 17.68 17.52 -5.84
N HIS A 6 16.92 18.51 -5.38
CA HIS A 6 16.44 18.59 -4.01
C HIS A 6 14.94 18.88 -4.04
N GLY A 7 14.16 18.10 -3.30
CA GLY A 7 12.73 18.32 -3.11
C GLY A 7 12.43 18.67 -1.67
N GLY A 8 11.74 19.78 -1.43
CA GLY A 8 11.49 20.24 -0.08
C GLY A 8 10.96 21.67 -0.03
N VAL A 9 11.70 22.54 0.66
CA VAL A 9 11.24 23.89 1.06
C VAL A 9 10.64 24.69 -0.12
N PRO A 10 9.40 25.20 0.00
CA PRO A 10 8.76 25.96 -1.08
C PRO A 10 9.31 27.39 -1.21
N GLY A 11 9.11 27.99 -2.37
CA GLY A 11 9.26 29.43 -2.62
C GLY A 11 10.69 29.95 -2.85
N LYS A 12 11.70 29.07 -2.97
CA LYS A 12 13.08 29.48 -3.27
C LYS A 12 13.28 29.78 -4.76
N LYS A 13 14.32 30.52 -5.11
CA LYS A 13 14.66 30.88 -6.50
C LYS A 13 16.11 30.52 -6.85
N PRO A 14 16.48 30.49 -8.14
CA PRO A 14 17.88 30.31 -8.52
C PRO A 14 18.80 31.32 -7.82
N GLY A 15 19.94 30.83 -7.35
CA GLY A 15 20.91 31.56 -6.52
C GLY A 15 20.66 31.46 -5.01
N ASP A 16 19.47 31.05 -4.56
CA ASP A 16 19.23 30.79 -3.14
C ASP A 16 19.97 29.53 -2.68
N LEU A 17 20.24 29.47 -1.37
CA LEU A 17 20.85 28.31 -0.72
C LEU A 17 19.79 27.43 -0.03
N ILE A 18 19.92 26.12 -0.21
CA ILE A 18 19.31 25.11 0.65
C ILE A 18 20.35 24.73 1.70
N LYS A 19 19.94 24.78 2.97
CA LYS A 19 20.79 24.54 4.14
C LYS A 19 20.32 23.30 4.89
N SER A 20 21.16 22.79 5.78
CA SER A 20 20.85 21.65 6.64
C SER A 20 19.74 21.99 7.64
N ALA A 21 19.14 20.96 8.26
CA ALA A 21 18.09 21.17 9.24
C ALA A 21 18.60 21.94 10.47
N THR A 22 19.83 21.65 10.92
CA THR A 22 20.49 22.37 12.01
C THR A 22 20.66 23.86 11.69
N ASP A 23 21.15 24.20 10.49
CA ASP A 23 21.32 25.59 10.04
C ASP A 23 20.00 26.37 9.96
N LEU A 24 18.89 25.66 9.77
CA LEU A 24 17.54 26.23 9.74
C LEU A 24 16.87 26.25 11.13
N GLY A 25 17.50 25.66 12.15
CA GLY A 25 16.94 25.50 13.49
C GLY A 25 15.77 24.50 13.54
N PHE A 26 15.69 23.57 12.58
CA PHE A 26 14.63 22.58 12.50
C PHE A 26 15.00 21.33 13.30
N GLN A 27 14.28 21.11 14.41
CA GLN A 27 14.47 19.93 15.24
C GLN A 27 13.47 18.81 14.90
N HIS A 28 12.26 19.16 14.46
CA HIS A 28 11.15 18.22 14.22
C HIS A 28 11.39 17.08 13.22
N TYR A 29 12.43 17.18 12.38
CA TYR A 29 12.78 16.10 11.48
C TYR A 29 13.42 14.92 12.20
N SER A 30 14.07 15.12 13.36
CA SER A 30 14.64 14.02 14.15
C SER A 30 13.57 13.10 14.74
N ASP A 31 12.38 13.62 15.02
CA ASP A 31 11.28 12.88 15.65
C ASP A 31 10.84 11.69 14.77
N TRP A 32 11.01 11.79 13.45
CA TRP A 32 10.70 10.72 12.48
C TRP A 32 11.73 9.60 12.47
N TYR A 33 12.91 9.84 13.05
CA TYR A 33 13.99 8.89 13.20
C TYR A 33 14.28 8.61 14.67
N GLU A 34 13.27 8.71 15.52
CA GLU A 34 13.34 8.16 16.87
C GLU A 34 13.56 6.65 16.81
N LYS A 35 14.31 6.13 17.80
CA LYS A 35 14.61 4.70 17.91
C LYS A 35 13.30 3.91 17.92
N PRO A 36 13.06 3.01 16.94
CA PRO A 36 11.87 2.17 16.93
C PRO A 36 11.77 1.37 18.24
N PRO A 37 10.58 1.28 18.88
CA PRO A 37 10.42 0.58 20.16
C PRO A 37 10.81 -0.91 20.14
N VAL A 38 10.89 -1.48 18.94
CA VAL A 38 11.23 -2.89 18.68
C VAL A 38 12.74 -3.15 18.58
N ILE A 39 13.56 -2.10 18.51
CA ILE A 39 15.02 -2.23 18.46
C ILE A 39 15.54 -2.16 19.90
N ASP A 40 16.02 -3.28 20.43
CA ASP A 40 16.68 -3.35 21.75
C ASP A 40 18.21 -3.35 21.61
N ASP A 41 18.71 -2.44 20.77
CA ASP A 41 20.15 -2.22 20.60
C ASP A 41 20.58 -0.93 21.33
N PRO A 42 21.32 -1.01 22.45
CA PRO A 42 21.76 0.16 23.20
C PRO A 42 22.76 1.03 22.43
N GLU A 43 23.38 0.52 21.37
CA GLU A 43 24.30 1.27 20.50
C GLU A 43 23.63 1.79 19.22
N TRP A 44 22.31 1.60 19.08
CA TRP A 44 21.58 2.11 17.92
C TRP A 44 21.73 3.62 17.80
N THR A 45 22.16 4.06 16.63
CA THR A 45 22.23 5.47 16.25
C THR A 45 21.29 5.74 15.11
N SER A 46 20.65 6.91 15.14
CA SER A 46 19.77 7.33 14.05
C SER A 46 20.59 7.53 12.77
N PRO A 47 20.17 6.96 11.63
CA PRO A 47 20.84 7.22 10.36
C PRO A 47 20.62 8.65 9.86
N TYR A 48 19.70 9.41 10.48
CA TYR A 48 19.47 10.81 10.16
C TYR A 48 20.52 11.72 10.81
N ASP A 49 21.16 12.53 9.97
CA ASP A 49 22.10 13.56 10.38
C ASP A 49 21.54 14.94 10.00
N PRO A 50 21.13 15.77 10.98
CA PRO A 50 20.51 17.07 10.72
C PRO A 50 21.49 18.12 10.21
N ASP A 51 22.80 17.86 10.27
CA ASP A 51 23.85 18.76 9.78
C ASP A 51 24.08 18.62 8.28
N LEU A 52 23.50 17.59 7.65
CA LEU A 52 23.68 17.30 6.23
C LEU A 52 22.49 17.76 5.38
N VAL A 53 22.79 18.07 4.12
CA VAL A 53 21.78 18.32 3.07
C VAL A 53 21.71 17.11 2.16
N SER A 54 20.57 16.42 2.13
CA SER A 54 20.30 15.34 1.18
C SER A 54 19.94 15.88 -0.21
N VAL A 55 20.55 15.30 -1.23
CA VAL A 55 20.24 15.52 -2.65
C VAL A 55 20.23 14.19 -3.39
N THR A 56 19.60 14.16 -4.56
CA THR A 56 19.51 12.94 -5.36
C THR A 56 19.70 13.22 -6.84
N THR A 57 20.24 12.27 -7.60
CA THR A 57 20.24 12.36 -9.07
C THR A 57 18.90 11.93 -9.67
N HIS A 58 17.99 11.38 -8.86
CA HIS A 58 16.69 10.88 -9.30
C HIS A 58 15.57 11.91 -9.09
N LEU A 59 15.07 12.48 -10.18
CA LEU A 59 14.03 13.52 -10.14
C LEU A 59 12.75 13.06 -9.44
N GLY A 60 12.29 11.83 -9.71
CA GLY A 60 11.06 11.33 -9.12
C GLY A 60 11.15 11.15 -7.60
N SER A 61 12.34 10.82 -7.09
CA SER A 61 12.60 10.80 -5.65
C SER A 61 12.52 12.20 -5.05
N ALA A 62 13.13 13.20 -5.69
CA ALA A 62 13.01 14.59 -5.26
C ALA A 62 11.53 15.06 -5.25
N ARG A 63 10.73 14.70 -6.26
CA ARG A 63 9.28 14.97 -6.25
C ARG A 63 8.57 14.32 -5.05
N GLY A 64 8.90 13.07 -4.75
CA GLY A 64 8.37 12.35 -3.60
C GLY A 64 8.65 13.06 -2.27
N TYR A 65 9.87 13.58 -2.09
CA TYR A 65 10.23 14.37 -0.92
C TYR A 65 9.52 15.74 -0.87
N ALA A 66 9.42 16.44 -2.00
CA ALA A 66 8.67 17.70 -2.08
C ALA A 66 7.20 17.51 -1.68
N ALA A 67 6.56 16.43 -2.13
CA ALA A 67 5.17 16.11 -1.77
C ALA A 67 4.97 15.76 -0.27
N ARG A 68 6.04 15.45 0.46
CA ARG A 68 6.04 15.11 1.89
C ARG A 68 6.49 16.25 2.79
N TYR A 69 6.79 17.42 2.23
CA TYR A 69 7.37 18.52 2.98
C TYR A 69 6.51 18.89 4.20
N VAL A 70 7.20 19.08 5.33
CA VAL A 70 6.61 19.50 6.60
C VAL A 70 7.20 20.84 6.96
N ASN A 71 6.35 21.83 7.19
CA ASN A 71 6.81 23.14 7.58
C ASN A 71 7.22 23.18 9.07
N PRO A 72 7.86 24.25 9.55
CA PRO A 72 8.31 24.35 10.94
C PRO A 72 7.18 24.27 11.99
N MET A 73 5.92 24.47 11.58
CA MET A 73 4.74 24.30 12.42
C MET A 73 4.21 22.86 12.42
N HIS A 74 4.98 21.89 11.92
CA HIS A 74 4.62 20.47 11.80
C HIS A 74 3.39 20.23 10.92
N ARG A 75 3.13 21.11 9.96
CA ARG A 75 2.03 20.97 9.01
C ARG A 75 2.57 20.51 7.66
N ARG A 76 1.91 19.51 7.08
CA ARG A 76 2.17 19.13 5.69
C ARG A 76 1.71 20.22 4.75
N GLU A 77 2.58 20.61 3.83
CA GLU A 77 2.26 21.52 2.73
C GLU A 77 3.04 21.09 1.48
N PRO A 78 2.54 21.41 0.27
CA PRO A 78 3.25 21.07 -0.96
C PRO A 78 4.60 21.79 -1.04
N GLY A 79 5.69 21.02 -1.14
CA GLY A 79 7.03 21.53 -1.39
C GLY A 79 7.31 21.78 -2.86
N ASP A 80 8.53 22.23 -3.15
CA ASP A 80 9.04 22.48 -4.51
C ASP A 80 10.21 21.56 -4.84
N VAL A 81 10.48 21.38 -6.13
CA VAL A 81 11.64 20.62 -6.62
C VAL A 81 12.61 21.55 -7.33
N TYR A 82 13.88 21.41 -7.00
CA TYR A 82 14.98 22.21 -7.50
C TYR A 82 16.06 21.35 -8.12
N GLU A 83 16.69 21.89 -9.16
CA GLU A 83 18.00 21.46 -9.62
C GLU A 83 19.04 22.26 -8.83
N VAL A 84 20.05 21.58 -8.32
CA VAL A 84 21.01 22.17 -7.37
C VAL A 84 22.45 21.87 -7.76
N GLN A 85 23.33 22.81 -7.44
CA GLN A 85 24.77 22.64 -7.50
C GLN A 85 25.30 22.33 -6.11
N VAL A 86 25.93 21.17 -5.97
CA VAL A 86 26.63 20.75 -4.76
C VAL A 86 28.02 21.37 -4.73
N THR A 87 28.40 21.95 -3.60
CA THR A 87 29.70 22.61 -3.40
C THR A 87 30.57 21.96 -2.31
N GLY A 88 29.98 21.09 -1.49
CA GLY A 88 30.66 20.32 -0.45
C GLY A 88 31.10 18.94 -0.91
N ALA A 89 31.70 18.19 0.02
CA ALA A 89 31.98 16.78 -0.23
C ALA A 89 30.65 16.02 -0.30
N LEU A 90 30.62 14.97 -1.12
CA LEU A 90 29.49 14.07 -1.23
C LEU A 90 29.77 12.80 -0.45
N THR A 91 28.83 12.42 0.40
CA THR A 91 28.81 11.12 1.08
C THR A 91 27.55 10.35 0.66
N PRO A 92 27.62 9.02 0.51
CA PRO A 92 26.42 8.21 0.29
C PRO A 92 25.40 8.39 1.40
N ASP A 93 24.12 8.39 1.04
CA ASP A 93 23.03 8.39 2.02
C ASP A 93 22.83 6.96 2.59
N PRO A 94 23.03 6.73 3.91
CA PRO A 94 22.91 5.41 4.53
C PRO A 94 21.50 4.81 4.49
N ASP A 95 20.47 5.62 4.21
CA ASP A 95 19.09 5.13 4.11
C ASP A 95 18.80 4.40 2.77
N PHE A 96 19.77 4.41 1.84
CA PHE A 96 19.58 3.88 0.48
C PHE A 96 20.71 2.95 0.05
N ASN A 97 20.34 1.84 -0.61
CA ASN A 97 21.29 0.88 -1.20
C ASN A 97 21.83 1.31 -2.59
N ASP A 98 21.75 2.60 -2.92
CA ASP A 98 22.33 3.16 -4.15
C ASP A 98 23.18 4.39 -3.82
N PRO A 99 24.49 4.21 -3.60
CA PRO A 99 25.37 5.25 -3.09
C PRO A 99 25.66 6.36 -4.10
N GLN A 100 25.23 6.23 -5.36
CA GLN A 100 25.40 7.25 -6.40
C GLN A 100 24.13 8.04 -6.68
N VAL A 101 22.96 7.49 -6.32
CA VAL A 101 21.67 8.13 -6.55
C VAL A 101 21.27 9.02 -5.39
N TYR A 102 21.53 8.61 -4.15
CA TYR A 102 21.22 9.38 -2.95
C TYR A 102 22.50 9.73 -2.22
N VAL A 103 22.73 11.02 -2.08
CA VAL A 103 23.95 11.54 -1.49
C VAL A 103 23.63 12.70 -0.56
N ARG A 104 24.52 12.91 0.40
CA ARG A 104 24.47 13.98 1.38
C ARG A 104 25.70 14.86 1.23
N THR A 105 25.57 16.10 1.65
CA THR A 105 26.70 17.05 1.69
C THR A 105 26.66 17.88 2.96
N ASP A 106 27.84 18.25 3.45
CA ASP A 106 28.09 19.06 4.64
C ASP A 106 28.00 20.57 4.39
N LYS A 107 27.75 20.98 3.14
CA LYS A 107 27.64 22.39 2.76
C LYS A 107 26.28 22.72 2.17
N PRO A 108 25.81 23.97 2.30
CA PRO A 108 24.64 24.43 1.58
C PRO A 108 24.77 24.20 0.07
N VAL A 109 23.67 23.79 -0.56
CA VAL A 109 23.60 23.62 -2.03
C VAL A 109 22.95 24.83 -2.66
N VAL A 110 23.44 25.23 -3.83
CA VAL A 110 22.94 26.40 -4.56
C VAL A 110 21.86 25.96 -5.52
N ILE A 111 20.68 26.58 -5.47
CA ILE A 111 19.63 26.31 -6.45
C ILE A 111 20.05 26.91 -7.79
N THR A 112 20.11 26.08 -8.82
CA THR A 112 20.41 26.51 -10.19
C THR A 112 19.14 26.70 -11.01
N ARG A 113 18.11 25.89 -10.73
CA ARG A 113 16.82 25.94 -11.43
C ARG A 113 15.68 25.46 -10.55
N VAL A 114 14.51 26.05 -10.75
CA VAL A 114 13.24 25.51 -10.22
C VAL A 114 12.69 24.53 -11.25
N VAL A 115 12.51 23.27 -10.84
CA VAL A 115 11.99 22.22 -11.71
C VAL A 115 10.47 22.17 -11.65
N GLU A 116 9.91 22.23 -10.45
CA GLU A 116 8.48 22.08 -10.21
C GLU A 116 8.07 22.82 -8.93
N ARG A 117 6.87 23.38 -8.93
CA ARG A 117 6.31 24.11 -7.79
C ARG A 117 5.11 23.38 -7.21
N SER A 118 4.97 23.43 -5.89
CA SER A 118 3.80 22.96 -5.14
C SER A 118 3.42 21.55 -5.52
N VAL A 119 4.37 20.63 -5.39
CA VAL A 119 4.22 19.22 -5.79
C VAL A 119 3.20 18.53 -4.88
N VAL A 120 2.14 18.01 -5.49
CA VAL A 120 1.10 17.23 -4.82
C VAL A 120 1.05 15.85 -5.46
N LEU A 121 1.41 14.83 -4.68
CA LEU A 121 1.38 13.43 -5.09
C LEU A 121 0.71 12.60 -3.99
N SER A 122 -0.17 11.68 -4.37
CA SER A 122 -0.62 10.60 -3.49
C SER A 122 0.54 9.68 -3.10
N ARG A 123 0.38 8.87 -2.04
CA ARG A 123 1.45 7.92 -1.64
C ARG A 123 1.80 6.92 -2.76
N ARG A 124 0.81 6.48 -3.53
CA ARG A 124 1.02 5.59 -4.68
C ARG A 124 1.80 6.26 -5.79
N GLU A 125 1.49 7.51 -6.12
CA GLU A 125 2.27 8.28 -7.09
C GLU A 125 3.69 8.53 -6.60
N GLN A 126 3.90 8.83 -5.32
CA GLN A 126 5.24 8.96 -4.75
C GLN A 126 6.04 7.66 -4.88
N ASN A 127 5.41 6.49 -4.65
CA ASN A 127 6.05 5.19 -4.82
C ASN A 127 6.41 4.91 -6.29
N ARG A 128 5.52 5.26 -7.22
CA ARG A 128 5.79 5.17 -8.66
C ARG A 128 6.97 6.05 -9.07
N GLU A 129 6.98 7.30 -8.65
CA GLU A 129 8.04 8.25 -9.00
C GLU A 129 9.38 7.90 -8.34
N CYS A 130 9.41 7.26 -7.16
CA CYS A 130 10.66 6.91 -6.50
C CYS A 130 11.22 5.54 -6.88
N TRP A 131 10.50 4.74 -7.67
CA TRP A 131 10.97 3.44 -8.14
C TRP A 131 12.29 3.58 -8.92
N PRO A 132 13.27 2.66 -8.76
CA PRO A 132 13.23 1.42 -7.96
C PRO A 132 13.70 1.56 -6.51
N TYR A 133 13.86 2.77 -5.98
CA TYR A 133 14.65 3.04 -4.79
C TYR A 133 13.90 2.95 -3.45
N ARG A 134 12.76 2.25 -3.42
CA ARG A 134 12.07 1.90 -2.17
C ARG A 134 12.32 0.42 -1.88
N TYR A 135 12.90 0.16 -0.72
CA TYR A 135 13.38 -1.17 -0.35
C TYR A 135 12.74 -1.67 0.94
N TYR A 136 12.69 -2.99 1.09
CA TYR A 136 12.56 -3.65 2.37
C TYR A 136 13.87 -3.58 3.16
N ALA A 137 13.85 -4.03 4.42
CA ALA A 137 15.02 -4.02 5.31
C ALA A 137 16.21 -4.85 4.79
N ASP A 138 15.97 -5.81 3.89
CA ASP A 138 16.97 -6.64 3.23
C ASP A 138 17.45 -6.08 1.87
N TRP A 139 17.08 -4.84 1.57
CA TRP A 139 17.37 -4.14 0.31
C TRP A 139 16.70 -4.70 -0.94
N MET A 140 15.73 -5.63 -0.80
CA MET A 140 14.88 -6.00 -1.92
C MET A 140 13.93 -4.84 -2.28
N PRO A 141 13.75 -4.51 -3.57
CA PRO A 141 12.77 -3.51 -3.99
C PRO A 141 11.36 -3.91 -3.56
N VAL A 142 10.59 -2.94 -3.06
CA VAL A 142 9.20 -3.17 -2.65
C VAL A 142 8.28 -3.42 -3.84
N HIS A 143 8.55 -2.77 -4.97
CA HIS A 143 7.72 -2.84 -6.17
C HIS A 143 8.48 -3.40 -7.37
N ALA A 144 7.81 -4.20 -8.19
CA ALA A 144 8.25 -4.52 -9.53
C ALA A 144 8.06 -3.29 -10.45
N GLU A 145 8.63 -3.34 -11.67
CA GLU A 145 8.55 -2.24 -12.65
C GLU A 145 7.11 -1.83 -12.99
N ASP A 146 6.17 -2.79 -13.01
CA ASP A 146 4.76 -2.53 -13.28
C ASP A 146 3.97 -2.00 -12.05
N GLY A 147 4.65 -1.82 -10.91
CA GLY A 147 4.08 -1.39 -9.65
C GLY A 147 3.51 -2.50 -8.78
N THR A 148 3.63 -3.78 -9.17
CA THR A 148 3.23 -4.91 -8.31
C THR A 148 4.05 -4.93 -7.05
N VAL A 149 3.42 -5.14 -5.89
CA VAL A 149 4.12 -5.38 -4.62
C VAL A 149 4.89 -6.70 -4.71
N GLN A 150 6.19 -6.67 -4.44
CA GLN A 150 7.00 -7.88 -4.35
C GLN A 150 6.92 -8.48 -2.95
N VAL A 151 6.75 -9.79 -2.84
CA VAL A 151 6.67 -10.46 -1.54
C VAL A 151 8.08 -10.55 -0.93
N SER A 152 8.29 -9.87 0.20
CA SER A 152 9.56 -9.94 0.93
C SER A 152 9.80 -11.33 1.54
N PRO A 153 11.05 -11.68 1.92
CA PRO A 153 11.33 -12.94 2.62
C PRO A 153 10.53 -13.12 3.91
N GLN A 154 10.31 -12.02 4.67
CA GLN A 154 9.46 -12.05 5.86
C GLN A 154 8.01 -12.38 5.50
N MET A 155 7.45 -11.73 4.48
CA MET A 155 6.08 -12.00 4.04
C MET A 155 5.91 -13.45 3.57
N ARG A 156 6.92 -14.00 2.87
CA ARG A 156 6.93 -15.42 2.47
C ARG A 156 6.97 -16.35 3.67
N ALA A 157 7.77 -16.03 4.69
CA ALA A 157 7.84 -16.81 5.93
C ALA A 157 6.49 -16.80 6.69
N GLU A 158 5.70 -15.74 6.53
CA GLU A 158 4.35 -15.61 7.07
C GLU A 158 3.25 -16.19 6.14
N GLY A 159 3.63 -16.83 5.02
CA GLY A 159 2.72 -17.54 4.12
C GLY A 159 2.09 -16.68 3.02
N VAL A 160 2.58 -15.45 2.81
CA VAL A 160 2.12 -14.61 1.69
C VAL A 160 2.62 -15.18 0.37
N ARG A 161 1.68 -15.33 -0.58
CA ARG A 161 1.94 -15.86 -1.92
C ARG A 161 2.00 -14.74 -2.95
N ASP A 162 2.84 -14.90 -3.96
CA ASP A 162 2.97 -13.95 -5.08
C ASP A 162 1.62 -13.75 -5.82
N GLU A 163 0.80 -14.81 -5.91
CA GLU A 163 -0.56 -14.75 -6.48
C GLU A 163 -1.47 -13.72 -5.78
N TYR A 164 -1.38 -13.62 -4.45
CA TYR A 164 -2.15 -12.64 -3.69
C TYR A 164 -1.55 -11.23 -3.83
N ALA A 165 -0.22 -11.11 -3.80
CA ALA A 165 0.44 -9.83 -3.98
C ALA A 165 0.16 -9.21 -5.37
N ALA A 166 -0.03 -10.04 -6.39
CA ALA A 166 -0.45 -9.61 -7.73
C ALA A 166 -1.86 -8.98 -7.78
N LEU A 167 -2.72 -9.29 -6.79
CA LEU A 167 -4.05 -8.70 -6.65
C LEU A 167 -4.03 -7.34 -5.93
N LEU A 168 -2.93 -6.99 -5.26
CA LEU A 168 -2.84 -5.72 -4.55
C LEU A 168 -2.83 -4.56 -5.56
N PRO A 169 -3.41 -3.39 -5.20
CA PRO A 169 -3.28 -2.20 -6.01
C PRO A 169 -1.82 -1.89 -6.35
N LYS A 170 -1.58 -1.47 -7.59
CA LYS A 170 -0.24 -1.06 -8.01
C LYS A 170 0.26 0.11 -7.15
N TRP A 171 1.55 0.07 -6.82
CA TRP A 171 2.24 1.09 -6.02
C TRP A 171 1.72 1.23 -4.58
N MET A 172 1.00 0.23 -4.07
CA MET A 172 0.52 0.19 -2.68
C MET A 172 1.67 0.36 -1.69
N ASP A 173 1.46 1.21 -0.69
CA ASP A 173 2.46 1.53 0.33
C ASP A 173 2.56 0.39 1.35
N THR A 174 3.77 0.16 1.88
CA THR A 174 4.03 -0.85 2.92
C THR A 174 3.26 -0.57 4.21
N ASP A 175 2.81 0.67 4.43
CA ASP A 175 1.97 1.03 5.58
C ASP A 175 0.49 0.60 5.43
N GLU A 176 0.07 0.14 4.24
CA GLU A 176 -1.30 -0.26 3.95
C GLU A 176 -1.55 -1.76 4.21
N PHE A 177 -0.49 -2.57 4.40
CA PHE A 177 -0.59 -4.01 4.65
C PHE A 177 0.44 -4.48 5.70
N GLY A 178 0.09 -5.51 6.47
CA GLY A 178 0.98 -6.13 7.44
C GLY A 178 1.95 -7.13 6.80
N SER A 179 2.92 -7.61 7.58
CA SER A 179 3.87 -8.64 7.16
C SER A 179 3.18 -9.94 6.71
N GLY A 180 2.02 -10.27 7.29
CA GLY A 180 1.19 -11.41 6.87
C GLY A 180 0.30 -11.13 5.66
N GLY A 181 0.48 -9.99 4.97
CA GLY A 181 -0.32 -9.60 3.80
C GLY A 181 -1.71 -9.02 4.14
N THR A 182 -2.10 -9.00 5.41
CA THR A 182 -3.39 -8.45 5.88
C THR A 182 -3.49 -6.96 5.60
N ILE A 183 -4.59 -6.52 4.98
CA ILE A 183 -4.87 -5.10 4.77
C ILE A 183 -5.11 -4.42 6.12
N LEU A 184 -4.45 -3.28 6.32
CA LEU A 184 -4.55 -2.51 7.55
C LEU A 184 -5.58 -1.40 7.42
N ALA A 185 -6.25 -1.10 8.54
CA ALA A 185 -7.13 0.06 8.63
C ALA A 185 -6.36 1.35 8.31
N PRO A 186 -7.01 2.33 7.65
CA PRO A 186 -6.34 3.55 7.18
C PRO A 186 -5.84 4.45 8.32
N ASN A 187 -6.51 4.41 9.47
CA ASN A 187 -6.22 5.25 10.62
C ASN A 187 -5.52 4.46 11.72
N PRO A 188 -4.55 5.06 12.43
CA PRO A 188 -4.01 4.52 13.66
C PRO A 188 -5.09 4.26 14.72
N PRO A 189 -4.94 3.24 15.58
CA PRO A 189 -3.87 2.25 15.58
C PRO A 189 -3.96 1.30 14.38
N ARG A 190 -2.80 0.87 13.86
CA ARG A 190 -2.72 -0.10 12.75
C ARG A 190 -3.30 -1.43 13.21
N ARG A 191 -4.46 -1.79 12.67
CA ARG A 191 -5.20 -3.03 12.96
C ARG A 191 -5.71 -3.63 11.66
N PRO A 192 -6.05 -4.93 11.62
CA PRO A 192 -6.72 -5.52 10.48
C PRO A 192 -7.95 -4.71 10.06
N ALA A 193 -8.11 -4.50 8.76
CA ALA A 193 -9.22 -3.75 8.18
C ALA A 193 -10.55 -4.52 8.25
N SER A 194 -11.66 -3.79 8.20
CA SER A 194 -12.99 -4.40 8.00
C SER A 194 -13.12 -4.95 6.58
N ALA A 195 -14.00 -5.93 6.38
CA ALA A 195 -14.30 -6.47 5.05
C ALA A 195 -14.73 -5.39 4.05
N GLU A 196 -15.45 -4.37 4.51
CA GLU A 196 -15.86 -3.24 3.68
C GLU A 196 -14.67 -2.45 3.12
N TYR A 197 -13.70 -2.14 3.98
CA TYR A 197 -12.50 -1.42 3.57
C TYR A 197 -11.58 -2.31 2.72
N VAL A 198 -11.46 -3.61 3.04
CA VAL A 198 -10.73 -4.56 2.19
C VAL A 198 -11.33 -4.58 0.77
N LEU A 199 -12.65 -4.72 0.63
CA LEU A 199 -13.31 -4.68 -0.69
C LEU A 199 -13.14 -3.34 -1.40
N GLN A 200 -13.02 -2.23 -0.67
CA GLN A 200 -12.70 -0.93 -1.25
C GLN A 200 -11.27 -0.89 -1.82
N VAL A 201 -10.28 -1.43 -1.11
CA VAL A 201 -8.89 -1.54 -1.60
C VAL A 201 -8.83 -2.37 -2.89
N PHE A 202 -9.59 -3.45 -2.96
CA PHE A 202 -9.64 -4.36 -4.10
C PHE A 202 -10.72 -4.00 -5.15
N GLU A 203 -11.30 -2.79 -5.11
CA GLU A 203 -12.36 -2.37 -6.05
C GLU A 203 -11.93 -2.48 -7.52
N HIS A 204 -10.65 -2.25 -7.80
CA HIS A 204 -10.05 -2.34 -9.13
C HIS A 204 -10.15 -3.73 -9.79
N LEU A 205 -10.44 -4.79 -9.01
CA LEU A 205 -10.64 -6.14 -9.51
C LEU A 205 -12.08 -6.38 -10.03
N GLY A 206 -13.02 -5.47 -9.74
CA GLY A 206 -14.42 -5.65 -10.16
C GLY A 206 -15.11 -6.85 -9.51
N ILE A 207 -14.77 -7.19 -8.27
CA ILE A 207 -15.41 -8.27 -7.50
C ILE A 207 -16.93 -8.07 -7.50
N ASP A 208 -17.67 -9.15 -7.78
CA ASP A 208 -19.14 -9.15 -7.86
C ASP A 208 -19.76 -8.26 -8.96
N THR A 209 -18.99 -7.83 -9.97
CA THR A 209 -19.54 -7.10 -11.13
C THR A 209 -19.86 -8.00 -12.33
N GLY A 210 -19.50 -9.29 -12.25
CA GLY A 210 -19.67 -10.25 -13.33
C GLY A 210 -21.13 -10.66 -13.61
N PRO A 211 -21.36 -11.37 -14.74
CA PRO A 211 -22.70 -11.78 -15.18
C PRO A 211 -23.31 -12.91 -14.33
N HIS A 212 -22.50 -13.59 -13.51
CA HIS A 212 -22.93 -14.70 -12.68
C HIS A 212 -23.77 -14.17 -11.50
N VAL A 213 -25.08 -14.44 -11.54
CA VAL A 213 -25.99 -14.22 -10.40
C VAL A 213 -26.56 -15.58 -10.00
N ILE A 214 -26.48 -15.91 -8.72
CA ILE A 214 -27.02 -17.14 -8.16
C ILE A 214 -28.46 -16.91 -7.69
N GLU A 215 -29.33 -17.89 -7.92
CA GLU A 215 -30.67 -17.98 -7.36
C GLU A 215 -30.80 -19.23 -6.49
N ARG A 216 -31.65 -19.15 -5.46
CA ARG A 216 -32.06 -20.31 -4.66
C ARG A 216 -33.28 -20.96 -5.31
N ARG A 217 -33.28 -22.29 -5.39
CA ARG A 217 -34.38 -23.11 -5.93
C ARG A 217 -34.58 -24.36 -5.09
N ASP A 218 -35.76 -24.97 -5.18
CA ASP A 218 -36.00 -26.29 -4.63
C ASP A 218 -35.67 -27.37 -5.65
N HIS A 219 -34.98 -28.41 -5.18
CA HIS A 219 -34.62 -29.55 -6.01
C HIS A 219 -35.89 -30.34 -6.40
N PRO A 220 -36.12 -30.62 -7.69
CA PRO A 220 -37.41 -31.11 -8.18
C PRO A 220 -37.80 -32.50 -7.63
N LEU A 221 -36.83 -33.31 -7.23
CA LEU A 221 -37.09 -34.67 -6.72
C LEU A 221 -37.04 -34.79 -5.20
N THR A 222 -36.31 -33.90 -4.51
CA THR A 222 -36.04 -34.03 -3.07
C THR A 222 -36.65 -32.91 -2.25
N GLY A 223 -37.13 -31.83 -2.91
CA GLY A 223 -37.61 -30.62 -2.25
C GLY A 223 -36.55 -29.87 -1.43
N ARG A 224 -35.29 -30.30 -1.50
CA ARG A 224 -34.19 -29.66 -0.75
C ARG A 224 -33.73 -28.39 -1.47
N PRO A 225 -33.30 -27.35 -0.73
CA PRO A 225 -32.76 -26.15 -1.36
C PRO A 225 -31.47 -26.49 -2.12
N MET A 226 -31.36 -25.92 -3.32
CA MET A 226 -30.21 -25.93 -4.21
C MET A 226 -29.97 -24.51 -4.73
N LEU A 227 -28.76 -24.25 -5.21
CA LEU A 227 -28.42 -22.99 -5.86
C LEU A 227 -28.21 -23.22 -7.36
N ARG A 228 -28.54 -22.22 -8.16
CA ARG A 228 -28.29 -22.24 -9.61
C ARG A 228 -27.76 -20.90 -10.07
N CYS A 229 -26.74 -20.89 -10.91
CA CYS A 229 -26.32 -19.70 -11.64
C CYS A 229 -27.30 -19.42 -12.78
N GLN A 230 -27.87 -18.22 -12.81
CA GLN A 230 -28.78 -17.77 -13.87
C GLN A 230 -28.08 -17.62 -15.22
N HIS A 231 -26.78 -17.30 -15.23
CA HIS A 231 -26.01 -17.07 -16.45
C HIS A 231 -25.55 -18.36 -17.14
N CYS A 232 -24.87 -19.25 -16.41
CA CYS A 232 -24.27 -20.46 -16.99
C CYS A 232 -25.00 -21.76 -16.63
N GLY A 233 -26.04 -21.69 -15.79
CA GLY A 233 -26.82 -22.85 -15.37
C GLY A 233 -26.14 -23.78 -14.37
N ARG A 234 -24.89 -23.51 -13.93
CA ARG A 234 -24.18 -24.29 -12.91
C ARG A 234 -25.02 -24.42 -11.65
N GLN A 235 -25.07 -25.63 -11.09
CA GLN A 235 -25.85 -25.95 -9.91
C GLN A 235 -24.94 -26.26 -8.71
N PHE A 236 -25.39 -25.92 -7.51
CA PHE A 236 -24.70 -26.21 -6.25
C PHE A 236 -25.67 -26.86 -5.28
N GLY A 237 -25.22 -27.92 -4.60
CA GLY A 237 -26.06 -28.72 -3.70
C GLY A 237 -27.10 -29.61 -4.40
N ALA A 238 -26.93 -29.88 -5.70
CA ALA A 238 -27.92 -30.63 -6.50
C ALA A 238 -28.18 -32.06 -6.01
N THR A 239 -27.21 -32.71 -5.36
CA THR A 239 -27.34 -34.11 -4.93
C THR A 239 -27.78 -34.23 -3.47
N THR A 240 -27.17 -33.45 -2.57
CA THR A 240 -27.32 -33.61 -1.12
C THR A 240 -28.02 -32.44 -0.43
N GLY A 241 -28.30 -31.35 -1.16
CA GLY A 241 -28.60 -30.03 -0.59
C GLY A 241 -27.32 -29.20 -0.40
N ILE A 242 -27.49 -27.90 -0.11
CA ILE A 242 -26.39 -26.94 0.07
C ILE A 242 -25.64 -27.25 1.37
N ASN A 243 -24.38 -27.64 1.27
CA ASN A 243 -23.43 -27.70 2.40
C ASN A 243 -22.47 -26.51 2.36
N ILE A 244 -21.57 -26.41 3.34
CA ILE A 244 -20.63 -25.29 3.45
C ILE A 244 -19.68 -25.18 2.24
N ASN A 245 -19.22 -26.29 1.66
CA ASN A 245 -18.33 -26.30 0.50
C ASN A 245 -19.07 -25.87 -0.77
N GLU A 246 -20.32 -26.31 -0.92
CA GLU A 246 -21.21 -25.87 -2.01
C GLU A 246 -21.52 -24.38 -1.90
N TRP A 247 -21.74 -23.87 -0.68
CA TRP A 247 -21.93 -22.45 -0.43
C TRP A 247 -20.69 -21.64 -0.82
N PHE A 248 -19.49 -22.03 -0.36
CA PHE A 248 -18.24 -21.37 -0.77
C PHE A 248 -18.03 -21.42 -2.29
N SER A 249 -18.32 -22.57 -2.91
CA SER A 249 -18.21 -22.71 -4.37
C SER A 249 -19.18 -21.78 -5.12
N ALA A 250 -20.37 -21.54 -4.59
CA ALA A 250 -21.33 -20.59 -5.14
C ALA A 250 -20.86 -19.14 -4.95
N VAL A 251 -20.29 -18.79 -3.79
CA VAL A 251 -19.70 -17.47 -3.52
C VAL A 251 -18.55 -17.20 -4.50
N ASP A 252 -17.58 -18.12 -4.60
CA ASP A 252 -16.43 -18.00 -5.52
C ASP A 252 -16.91 -17.87 -6.97
N HIS A 253 -17.96 -18.60 -7.35
CA HIS A 253 -18.52 -18.54 -8.70
C HIS A 253 -19.18 -17.19 -9.03
N GLN A 254 -19.82 -16.55 -8.05
CA GLN A 254 -20.49 -15.26 -8.25
C GLN A 254 -19.54 -14.07 -8.09
N ALA A 255 -18.74 -14.06 -7.02
CA ALA A 255 -17.83 -12.95 -6.71
C ALA A 255 -16.57 -12.94 -7.59
N GLY A 256 -16.12 -14.12 -8.05
CA GLY A 256 -14.84 -14.32 -8.73
C GLY A 256 -13.82 -15.06 -7.85
N PRO A 257 -12.84 -15.76 -8.46
CA PRO A 257 -11.83 -16.52 -7.72
C PRO A 257 -10.89 -15.66 -6.87
N GLU A 258 -10.77 -14.37 -7.16
CA GLU A 258 -9.90 -13.42 -6.45
C GLU A 258 -10.33 -13.26 -5.00
N LEU A 259 -11.64 -13.24 -4.72
CA LEU A 259 -12.16 -13.09 -3.36
C LEU A 259 -11.69 -14.23 -2.44
N ARG A 260 -11.48 -15.42 -2.99
CA ARG A 260 -10.93 -16.57 -2.26
C ARG A 260 -9.51 -16.29 -1.76
N LEU A 261 -8.66 -15.72 -2.61
CA LEU A 261 -7.30 -15.34 -2.23
C LEU A 261 -7.33 -14.19 -1.22
N ILE A 262 -8.17 -13.19 -1.45
CA ILE A 262 -8.28 -12.02 -0.55
C ILE A 262 -8.70 -12.43 0.86
N LYS A 263 -9.68 -13.34 1.01
CA LYS A 263 -10.11 -13.78 2.34
C LYS A 263 -9.02 -14.53 3.10
N ASP A 264 -8.09 -15.23 2.43
CA ASP A 264 -7.09 -16.05 3.12
C ASP A 264 -6.12 -15.19 3.96
N TYR A 265 -6.00 -13.91 3.62
CA TYR A 265 -5.12 -12.94 4.31
C TYR A 265 -5.89 -11.91 5.15
N ASN A 266 -7.22 -11.94 5.16
CA ASN A 266 -8.06 -10.90 5.76
C ASN A 266 -9.25 -11.50 6.52
N CYS A 267 -9.79 -10.78 7.50
CA CYS A 267 -11.00 -11.19 8.23
C CYS A 267 -10.96 -12.64 8.76
N ASP A 268 -9.83 -13.02 9.37
CA ASP A 268 -9.58 -14.34 9.97
C ASP A 268 -9.76 -15.53 9.01
N GLY A 269 -9.57 -15.33 7.70
CA GLY A 269 -9.73 -16.41 6.72
C GLY A 269 -11.17 -16.67 6.31
N THR A 270 -12.13 -15.88 6.81
CA THR A 270 -13.57 -16.15 6.68
C THR A 270 -14.22 -15.38 5.53
N MET A 271 -15.09 -16.06 4.78
CA MET A 271 -15.80 -15.44 3.65
C MET A 271 -17.03 -14.63 4.08
N ARG A 272 -17.62 -14.96 5.23
CA ARG A 272 -18.91 -14.42 5.68
C ARG A 272 -18.92 -12.88 5.76
N PRO A 273 -17.93 -12.20 6.36
CA PRO A 273 -17.92 -10.74 6.41
C PRO A 273 -17.95 -10.08 5.02
N PHE A 274 -17.27 -10.67 4.04
CA PHE A 274 -17.28 -10.17 2.66
C PHE A 274 -18.65 -10.31 2.02
N VAL A 275 -19.28 -11.48 2.16
CA VAL A 275 -20.62 -11.75 1.62
C VAL A 275 -21.67 -10.82 2.26
N GLU A 276 -21.58 -10.54 3.56
CA GLU A 276 -22.47 -9.60 4.24
C GLU A 276 -22.36 -8.19 3.65
N VAL A 277 -21.13 -7.71 3.38
CA VAL A 277 -20.90 -6.41 2.74
C VAL A 277 -21.41 -6.40 1.29
N LEU A 278 -21.08 -7.43 0.50
CA LEU A 278 -21.53 -7.54 -0.89
C LEU A 278 -23.06 -7.60 -0.98
N GLY A 279 -23.71 -8.34 -0.07
CA GLY A 279 -25.16 -8.39 0.04
C GLY A 279 -25.79 -7.06 0.47
N GLY A 280 -25.10 -6.26 1.28
CA GLY A 280 -25.53 -4.89 1.57
C GLY A 280 -25.44 -3.97 0.34
N ARG A 281 -24.40 -4.12 -0.49
CA ARG A 281 -24.18 -3.30 -1.70
C ARG A 281 -25.13 -3.67 -2.85
N ALA A 282 -25.41 -4.96 -3.02
CA ALA A 282 -26.29 -5.46 -4.09
C ALA A 282 -27.22 -6.59 -3.59
N PRO A 283 -28.27 -6.26 -2.80
CA PRO A 283 -29.13 -7.27 -2.17
C PRO A 283 -29.73 -8.29 -3.14
N HIS A 284 -30.18 -7.83 -4.30
CA HIS A 284 -30.79 -8.68 -5.34
C HIS A 284 -29.83 -9.73 -5.93
N ARG A 285 -28.51 -9.54 -5.81
CA ARG A 285 -27.51 -10.52 -6.26
C ARG A 285 -27.20 -11.57 -5.19
N TRP A 286 -27.42 -11.24 -3.92
CA TRP A 286 -26.96 -12.03 -2.76
C TRP A 286 -28.09 -12.52 -1.86
N GLU A 287 -29.35 -12.39 -2.27
CA GLU A 287 -30.51 -12.88 -1.51
C GLU A 287 -30.40 -14.38 -1.14
N TRP A 288 -29.72 -15.17 -1.98
CA TRP A 288 -29.47 -16.60 -1.78
C TRP A 288 -28.44 -16.90 -0.68
N SER A 289 -27.55 -15.95 -0.36
CA SER A 289 -26.41 -16.19 0.52
C SER A 289 -26.75 -16.01 2.00
N ILE A 290 -27.93 -15.45 2.28
CA ILE A 290 -28.52 -15.44 3.63
C ILE A 290 -28.87 -16.88 3.96
N HIS A 291 -27.96 -17.56 4.66
CA HIS A 291 -28.32 -18.79 5.34
C HIS A 291 -29.47 -18.46 6.27
N ASP A 292 -30.63 -19.11 6.07
CA ASP A 292 -31.62 -19.26 7.12
C ASP A 292 -30.85 -19.64 8.38
N LYS A 293 -30.94 -18.79 9.41
CA LYS A 293 -30.37 -19.02 10.72
C LYS A 293 -30.62 -20.47 11.08
N SER A 294 -29.58 -21.31 11.10
CA SER A 294 -29.74 -22.63 11.69
C SER A 294 -30.16 -22.42 13.16
N PRO A 295 -31.05 -23.26 13.70
CA PRO A 295 -31.57 -23.06 15.04
C PRO A 295 -30.39 -23.01 16.01
N SER A 296 -30.45 -22.09 16.98
CA SER A 296 -29.57 -22.17 18.16
C SER A 296 -29.62 -23.61 18.73
N PRO A 297 -28.49 -24.10 19.29
CA PRO A 297 -28.49 -25.39 19.98
C PRO A 297 -29.58 -25.49 21.05
#